data_AF-A0AAU9IMP0-F1
#
_entry.id   AF-A0AAU9IMP0-F1
#
_cell.length_a   1.000
_cell.length_b   1.000
_cell.length_c   1.000
_cell.angle_alpha   90.00
_cell.angle_beta   90.00
_cell.angle_gamma   90.00
#
_symmetry.space_group_name_H-M   'P 1'
#
loop_
_entity.id
_entity.type
_entity.pdbx_description
1 polymer ?
#
loop_
_entity_poly.entity_id
_entity_poly.type
_entity_poly.pdbx_seq_one_letter_code
_entity_poly.pdbx_strand_id
1 'polypeptide(L)'
;MKIQNNGNWGCSSFNTGPKAFWKGFMTARAAVSVHTQSLIPNSILTIMKSKACRSSINFGNEMTVEECEKICKDLENWVFSTHCAHGRPTVYPLMKLPPYISELPSINFSL
;
A
#
# COMPACT_ATOMS: atom_id res chain seq x y z
N MET A 1 -25.03 -10.17 -13.88
CA MET A 1 -24.45 -8.81 -13.89
C MET A 1 -23.19 -8.86 -14.76
N LYS A 2 -23.26 -8.34 -15.99
CA LYS A 2 -22.13 -8.38 -16.94
C LYS A 2 -21.21 -7.20 -16.64
N ILE A 3 -19.98 -7.47 -16.21
CA ILE A 3 -18.94 -6.44 -16.13
C ILE A 3 -18.21 -6.46 -17.46
N GLN A 4 -18.43 -5.42 -18.27
CA GLN A 4 -17.70 -5.20 -19.51
C GLN A 4 -16.30 -4.70 -19.17
N ASN A 5 -15.30 -5.46 -19.64
CA ASN A 5 -13.91 -5.03 -19.77
C ASN A 5 -13.86 -3.91 -20.81
N ASN A 6 -13.57 -2.68 -20.39
CA ASN A 6 -12.99 -1.65 -21.24
C ASN A 6 -11.80 -1.06 -20.48
N GLY A 7 -10.61 -1.49 -20.90
CA GLY A 7 -9.34 -1.02 -20.34
C GLY A 7 -9.13 0.45 -20.65
N ASN A 8 -9.20 1.27 -19.60
CA ASN A 8 -8.51 2.55 -19.54
C ASN A 8 -8.33 2.94 -18.06
N TRP A 9 -7.36 2.32 -17.38
CA TRP A 9 -6.91 2.82 -16.07
C TRP A 9 -5.86 3.90 -16.33
N GLY A 10 -6.29 5.02 -16.89
CA GLY A 10 -5.51 6.24 -16.85
C GLY A 10 -5.33 6.64 -15.39
N CYS A 11 -4.08 6.89 -14.97
CA CYS A 11 -3.79 7.55 -13.71
C CYS A 11 -4.30 8.99 -13.79
N SER A 12 -5.61 9.17 -13.64
CA SER A 12 -6.22 10.49 -13.56
C SER A 12 -6.05 11.02 -12.15
N SER A 13 -4.99 11.81 -11.98
CA SER A 13 -4.86 12.86 -10.97
C SER A 13 -5.26 12.47 -9.54
N PHE A 14 -4.27 12.02 -8.76
CA PHE A 14 -4.33 12.13 -7.30
C PHE A 14 -4.49 13.60 -6.91
N ASN A 15 -5.73 14.01 -6.65
CA ASN A 15 -6.03 15.35 -6.16
C ASN A 15 -5.54 15.44 -4.71
N THR A 16 -4.68 16.44 -4.46
CA THR A 16 -3.73 16.46 -3.36
C THR A 16 -4.37 16.72 -2.00
N GLY A 17 -4.28 15.76 -1.08
CA GLY A 17 -4.23 16.03 0.37
C GLY A 17 -2.91 16.72 0.76
N PRO A 18 -2.75 17.21 2.01
CA PRO A 18 -1.65 18.09 2.41
C PRO A 18 -0.29 17.48 2.03
N LYS A 19 0.39 18.18 1.10
CA LYS A 19 1.59 17.79 0.35
C LYS A 19 2.85 17.58 1.21
N ALA A 20 2.72 17.39 2.52
CA ALA A 20 3.83 17.36 3.47
C ALA A 20 4.19 15.95 3.94
N PHE A 21 3.23 15.02 4.03
CA PHE A 21 3.51 13.69 4.59
C PHE A 21 4.34 12.80 3.65
N TRP A 22 4.10 12.91 2.33
CA TRP A 22 4.73 12.03 1.33
C TRP A 22 5.95 12.62 0.62
N LYS A 23 6.40 13.83 1.00
CA LYS A 23 7.53 14.51 0.32
C LYS A 23 8.90 13.90 0.64
N GLY A 24 9.04 13.19 1.77
CA GLY A 24 10.29 12.54 2.16
C GLY A 24 10.56 11.18 1.49
N PHE A 25 9.54 10.59 0.85
CA PHE A 25 9.60 9.21 0.37
C PHE A 25 9.86 9.09 -1.14
N MET A 26 9.86 10.22 -1.87
CA MET A 26 9.73 10.26 -3.34
C MET A 26 10.77 11.16 -4.03
N THR A 27 12.00 11.32 -3.51
CA THR A 27 12.98 12.26 -4.11
C THR A 27 14.17 11.65 -4.86
N ALA A 28 14.24 10.34 -5.12
CA ALA A 28 15.36 9.85 -5.97
C ALA A 28 15.14 8.62 -6.86
N ARG A 29 14.03 7.87 -6.79
CA ARG A 29 13.99 6.53 -7.45
C ARG A 29 12.84 6.24 -8.42
N ALA A 30 11.91 7.18 -8.62
CA ALA A 30 10.68 6.92 -9.36
C ALA A 30 10.48 7.77 -10.63
N ALA A 31 11.55 8.32 -11.22
CA ALA A 31 11.47 8.89 -12.57
C ALA A 31 11.73 7.79 -13.63
N VAL A 32 10.91 6.74 -13.64
CA VAL A 32 10.79 5.85 -14.80
C VAL A 32 9.40 6.07 -15.38
N SER A 33 9.34 6.72 -16.54
CA SER A 33 8.14 6.88 -17.34
C SER A 33 7.62 5.49 -17.75
N VAL A 34 6.55 5.01 -17.09
CA VAL A 34 5.95 3.68 -17.29
C VAL A 34 5.05 3.62 -18.53
N HIS A 35 5.58 4.04 -19.67
CA HIS A 35 5.05 3.68 -21.00
C HIS A 35 6.01 2.80 -21.80
N THR A 36 7.00 2.19 -21.13
CA THR A 36 7.69 1.02 -21.67
C THR A 36 6.86 -0.20 -21.32
N GLN A 37 6.49 -1.01 -22.33
CA GLN A 37 6.09 -2.40 -22.08
C GLN A 37 7.04 -3.00 -21.04
N SER A 38 6.47 -3.51 -19.95
CA SER A 38 7.19 -4.28 -18.97
C SER A 38 8.12 -5.26 -19.70
N LEU A 39 9.43 -5.22 -19.40
CA LEU A 39 10.41 -6.20 -19.90
C LEU A 39 10.00 -7.64 -19.57
N ILE A 40 9.07 -7.80 -18.63
CA ILE A 40 8.49 -9.06 -18.20
C ILE A 40 7.19 -9.31 -18.99
N PRO A 41 7.07 -10.45 -19.68
CA PRO A 41 5.82 -10.89 -20.29
C PRO A 41 4.64 -10.92 -19.30
N ASN A 42 3.44 -10.58 -19.79
CA ASN A 42 2.22 -10.52 -18.97
C ASN A 42 1.88 -11.86 -18.28
N SER A 43 2.22 -13.00 -18.90
CA SER A 43 2.04 -14.32 -18.31
C SER A 43 2.84 -14.49 -17.02
N ILE A 44 4.13 -14.10 -17.05
CA ILE A 44 5.01 -14.15 -15.88
C ILE A 44 4.51 -13.18 -14.81
N LEU A 45 4.13 -11.94 -15.19
CA LEU A 45 3.55 -11.00 -14.23
C LEU A 45 2.29 -11.55 -13.55
N THR A 46 1.44 -12.26 -14.28
CA THR A 46 0.21 -12.87 -13.74
C THR A 46 0.53 -13.97 -12.73
N ILE A 47 1.52 -14.81 -13.06
CA ILE A 47 2.01 -15.86 -12.14
C ILE A 47 2.60 -15.22 -10.88
N MET A 48 3.42 -14.17 -11.02
CA MET A 48 4.01 -13.44 -9.89
C MET A 48 2.93 -12.82 -8.99
N LYS A 49 1.91 -12.18 -9.57
CA LYS A 49 0.75 -11.64 -8.84
C LYS A 49 0.01 -12.73 -8.06
N SER A 50 -0.31 -13.84 -8.73
CA SER A 50 -1.00 -14.96 -8.09
C SER A 50 -0.16 -15.61 -6.99
N LYS A 51 1.15 -15.74 -7.19
CA LYS A 51 2.06 -16.30 -6.19
C LYS A 51 2.13 -15.40 -4.96
N ALA A 52 2.35 -14.09 -5.15
CA ALA A 52 2.41 -13.12 -4.06
C ALA A 52 1.12 -13.11 -3.22
N CYS A 53 -0.05 -13.20 -3.84
CA CYS A 53 -1.34 -13.22 -3.13
C CYS A 53 -1.64 -14.55 -2.40
N ARG A 54 -1.08 -15.67 -2.85
CA ARG A 54 -1.27 -16.97 -2.18
C ARG A 54 -0.26 -17.22 -1.07
N SER A 55 0.93 -16.63 -1.17
CA SER A 55 1.98 -16.73 -0.16
C SER A 55 1.95 -15.60 0.87
N SER A 56 1.11 -14.59 0.68
CA SER A 56 0.95 -13.51 1.67
C SER A 56 0.25 -14.01 2.92
N ILE A 57 0.36 -13.23 3.99
CA ILE A 57 -0.44 -13.43 5.20
C ILE A 57 -1.91 -13.24 4.83
N ASN A 58 -2.74 -14.21 5.24
CA ASN A 58 -4.17 -14.23 4.93
C ASN A 58 -4.98 -13.72 6.12
N PHE A 59 -6.16 -13.20 5.83
CA PHE A 59 -7.11 -12.82 6.87
C PHE A 59 -7.51 -14.03 7.70
N GLY A 60 -7.68 -13.82 9.01
CA GLY A 60 -8.05 -14.88 9.95
C GLY A 60 -6.87 -15.66 10.53
N ASN A 61 -5.64 -15.41 10.07
CA ASN A 61 -4.45 -15.90 10.75
C ASN A 61 -4.22 -15.05 12.01
N GLU A 62 -4.04 -15.70 13.15
CA GLU A 62 -3.59 -15.03 14.37
C GLU A 62 -2.17 -14.52 14.18
N MET A 63 -1.90 -13.35 14.75
CA MET A 63 -0.64 -12.65 14.62
C MET A 63 -0.28 -11.97 15.92
N THR A 64 1.00 -12.01 16.29
CA THR A 64 1.49 -11.25 17.43
C THR A 64 1.68 -9.78 17.07
N VAL A 65 1.81 -8.93 18.10
CA VAL A 65 2.08 -7.49 17.90
C VAL A 65 3.44 -7.31 17.22
N GLU A 66 4.43 -8.11 17.57
CA GLU A 66 5.78 -8.06 17.00
C GLU A 66 5.78 -8.41 15.50
N GLU A 67 4.96 -9.39 15.09
CA GLU A 67 4.78 -9.73 13.68
C GLU A 67 4.11 -8.59 12.90
N CYS A 68 3.09 -7.96 13.50
CA CYS A 68 2.43 -6.80 12.91
C CYS A 68 3.41 -5.62 12.74
N GLU A 69 4.20 -5.33 13.77
CA GLU A 69 5.23 -4.28 13.71
C GLU A 69 6.26 -4.56 12.62
N LYS A 70 6.68 -5.81 12.47
CA LYS A 70 7.63 -6.22 11.44
C LYS A 70 7.09 -5.93 10.04
N ILE A 71 5.83 -6.28 9.77
CA ILE A 71 5.19 -5.98 8.48
C ILE A 71 5.15 -4.48 8.21
N CYS A 72 4.79 -3.68 9.22
CA CYS A 72 4.74 -2.23 9.09
C CYS A 72 6.12 -1.64 8.74
N LYS A 73 7.19 -2.14 9.38
CA LYS A 73 8.59 -1.75 9.09
C LYS A 73 9.04 -2.20 7.69
N ASP A 74 8.65 -3.41 7.26
CA ASP A 74 8.97 -3.92 5.94
C ASP A 74 8.28 -3.09 4.83
N LEU A 75 7.02 -2.67 5.06
CA LEU A 75 6.27 -1.82 4.14
C LEU A 75 6.89 -0.43 3.98
N GLU A 76 7.53 0.12 5.02
CA GLU A 76 8.24 1.40 4.95
C GLU A 76 9.43 1.38 3.98
N ASN A 77 10.00 0.22 3.66
CA ASN A 77 11.14 0.14 2.76
C ASN A 77 10.74 -0.14 1.30
N TRP A 78 9.44 -0.25 1.01
CA TRP A 78 8.94 -0.71 -0.28
C TRP A 78 8.48 0.43 -1.20
N VAL A 79 8.91 0.38 -2.46
CA VAL A 79 8.69 1.45 -3.47
C VAL A 79 7.20 1.63 -3.81
N PHE A 80 6.38 0.59 -3.63
CA PHE A 80 4.95 0.59 -3.93
C PHE A 80 4.10 0.16 -2.72
N SER A 81 4.38 0.75 -1.55
CA SER A 81 3.73 0.38 -0.28
C SER A 81 2.23 0.70 -0.19
N THR A 82 1.68 1.51 -1.11
CA THR A 82 0.28 1.96 -1.03
C THR A 82 -0.72 1.01 -1.67
N HIS A 83 -0.32 0.18 -2.63
CA HIS A 83 -1.21 -0.74 -3.34
C HIS A 83 -0.57 -2.12 -3.51
N CYS A 84 -1.38 -3.17 -3.41
CA CYS A 84 -0.93 -4.51 -3.73
C CYS A 84 -0.83 -4.73 -5.25
N ALA A 85 -0.24 -5.84 -5.68
CA ALA A 85 -0.06 -6.15 -7.10
C ALA A 85 -1.37 -6.30 -7.92
N HIS A 86 -2.52 -6.39 -7.22
CA HIS A 86 -3.87 -6.41 -7.79
C HIS A 86 -4.59 -5.05 -7.72
N GLY A 87 -3.96 -4.02 -7.16
CA GLY A 87 -4.51 -2.67 -7.03
C GLY A 87 -5.37 -2.43 -5.80
N ARG A 88 -5.40 -3.34 -4.81
CA ARG A 88 -6.06 -3.06 -3.52
C ARG A 88 -5.18 -2.13 -2.69
N PRO A 89 -5.75 -1.13 -1.98
CA PRO A 89 -4.98 -0.30 -1.07
C PRO A 89 -4.43 -1.15 0.09
N THR A 90 -3.16 -0.96 0.42
CA THR A 90 -2.47 -1.71 1.50
C THR A 90 -2.58 -0.96 2.84
N VAL A 91 -2.49 0.37 2.82
CA VAL A 91 -2.59 1.23 4.01
C VAL A 91 -3.54 2.37 3.69
N TYR A 92 -4.40 2.72 4.65
CA TYR A 92 -5.33 3.83 4.54
C TYR A 92 -5.27 4.70 5.81
N PRO A 93 -5.19 6.04 5.70
CA PRO A 93 -5.17 6.91 6.87
C PRO A 93 -6.54 6.87 7.56
N LEU A 94 -6.57 6.53 8.85
CA LEU A 94 -7.81 6.49 9.63
C LEU A 94 -8.21 7.88 10.12
N MET A 95 -7.28 8.59 10.76
CA MET A 95 -7.54 9.93 11.27
C MET A 95 -6.26 10.76 11.42
N LYS A 96 -6.41 12.08 11.41
CA LYS A 96 -5.35 13.00 11.80
C LYS A 96 -5.42 13.25 13.30
N LEU A 97 -4.34 12.86 13.97
CA LEU A 97 -4.15 13.06 15.39
C LEU A 97 -3.91 14.56 15.72
N PRO A 98 -4.70 15.20 16.61
CA PRO A 98 -4.42 16.57 17.07
C PRO A 98 -3.09 16.69 17.85
N PRO A 99 -2.47 17.88 17.88
CA PRO A 99 -1.14 18.05 18.49
C PRO A 99 -1.10 17.85 20.01
N TYR A 100 -2.23 17.82 20.71
CA TYR A 100 -2.30 17.69 22.18
C TYR A 100 -2.43 16.24 22.68
N ILE A 101 -2.33 15.23 21.81
CA ILE A 101 -2.53 13.82 22.24
C ILE A 101 -1.43 13.34 23.19
N SER A 102 -0.24 13.93 23.17
CA SER A 102 0.82 13.63 24.16
C SER A 102 0.42 13.95 25.60
N GLU A 103 -0.63 14.74 25.80
CA GLU A 103 -1.17 15.11 27.12
C GLU A 103 -2.37 14.25 27.53
N LEU A 104 -2.89 13.39 26.63
CA LEU A 104 -4.00 12.52 26.97
C LEU A 104 -3.50 11.33 27.81
N PRO A 105 -4.19 10.97 28.90
CA PRO A 105 -3.85 9.78 29.67
C PRO A 105 -3.89 8.57 28.75
N SER A 106 -2.85 7.73 28.82
CA SER A 106 -2.75 6.49 28.07
C SER A 106 -4.01 5.66 28.29
N ILE A 107 -4.85 5.57 27.25
CA ILE A 107 -6.06 4.77 27.28
C ILE A 107 -5.60 3.32 27.17
N ASN A 108 -5.56 2.61 28.31
CA ASN A 108 -5.39 1.16 28.29
C ASN A 108 -6.66 0.56 27.67
N PHE A 109 -6.54 0.11 26.42
CA PHE A 109 -7.57 -0.72 25.82
C PHE A 109 -7.38 -2.14 26.38
N SER A 110 -7.97 -2.41 27.54
CA SER A 110 -8.11 -3.77 28.03
C SER A 110 -9.12 -4.47 27.12
N LEU A 111 -8.63 -5.28 26.18
CA LEU A 111 -9.44 -6.27 25.44
C LEU A 111 -9.80 -7.43 26.37
#